data_AF-A0A536SZ44-F1
#
_entry.id   AF-A0A536SZ44-F1
#
_cell.length_a   1.000
_cell.length_b   1.000
_cell.length_c   1.000
_cell.angle_alpha   90.00
_cell.angle_beta   90.00
_cell.angle_gamma   90.00
#
_symmetry.space_group_name_H-M   'P 1'
#
loop_
_entity.id
_entity.type
_entity.pdbx_description
1 polymer ?
#
loop_
_entity_poly.entity_id
_entity_poly.type
_entity_poly.pdbx_seq_one_letter_code
_entity_poly.pdbx_strand_id
1 'polypeptide(L)'
;VCPTGALMAKREFDARNAGEWKADEQTTVDTICPYCGVGCTLRLHVQDGEIMKATSPLENPITLGNLCIKGRFGWRFVHGSDPNGGHRK
;
A
#
# COMPACT_ATOMS: atom_id res chain seq x y z
N VAL A 1 10.39 6.28 7.68
CA VAL A 1 10.26 4.83 7.40
C VAL A 1 10.88 4.08 8.57
N CYS A 2 10.27 3.01 9.08
CA CYS A 2 10.83 2.27 10.20
C CYS A 2 11.94 1.32 9.70
N PRO A 3 13.20 1.51 10.09
CA PRO A 3 14.31 0.71 9.57
C PRO A 3 14.36 -0.70 10.15
N THR A 4 13.72 -0.92 11.31
CA THR A 4 13.71 -2.21 12.01
C THR A 4 12.55 -3.11 11.62
N GLY A 5 11.57 -2.58 10.87
CA GLY A 5 10.32 -3.29 10.59
C GLY A 5 9.34 -3.33 11.76
N ALA A 6 9.63 -2.69 12.90
CA ALA A 6 8.71 -2.64 14.04
C ALA A 6 7.37 -1.96 13.70
N LEU A 7 7.39 -0.97 12.80
CA LEU A 7 6.20 -0.32 12.26
C LEU A 7 6.07 -0.64 10.79
N MET A 8 5.05 -1.41 10.45
CA MET A 8 4.75 -1.82 9.08
C MET A 8 3.24 -1.85 8.83
N ALA A 9 2.84 -1.87 7.56
CA ALA A 9 1.43 -1.91 7.20
C ALA A 9 0.79 -3.21 7.70
N LYS A 10 -0.42 -3.15 8.26
CA LYS A 10 -1.11 -4.31 8.83
C LYS A 10 -1.19 -5.48 7.84
N ARG A 11 -1.52 -5.23 6.57
CA ARG A 11 -1.60 -6.29 5.56
C ARG A 11 -0.26 -6.98 5.30
N GLU A 12 0.84 -6.21 5.31
CA GLU A 12 2.19 -6.77 5.18
C GLU A 12 2.58 -7.57 6.43
N PHE A 13 2.25 -7.07 7.62
CA PHE A 13 2.48 -7.78 8.88
C PHE A 13 1.74 -9.11 8.94
N ASP A 14 0.43 -9.10 8.64
CA ASP A 14 -0.43 -10.27 8.68
C ASP A 14 0.06 -11.34 7.67
N ALA A 15 0.37 -10.94 6.43
CA ALA A 15 0.88 -11.85 5.40
C ALA A 15 2.25 -12.46 5.76
N ARG A 16 3.15 -11.68 6.39
CA ARG A 16 4.43 -12.20 6.87
C ARG A 16 4.26 -13.19 8.02
N ASN A 17 3.36 -12.91 8.96
CA ASN A 17 3.07 -13.84 10.07
C ASN A 17 2.43 -15.14 9.59
N ALA A 18 1.61 -15.08 8.53
CA ALA A 18 1.00 -16.26 7.90
C ALA A 18 1.98 -17.05 7.00
N GLY A 19 3.18 -16.52 6.72
CA GLY A 19 4.13 -17.13 5.78
C GLY A 19 3.73 -16.97 4.31
N GLU A 20 2.78 -16.08 4.00
CA GLU A 20 2.22 -15.84 2.67
C GLU A 20 2.93 -14.68 1.93
N TRP A 21 3.88 -14.01 2.59
CA TRP A 21 4.60 -12.88 2.01
C TRP A 21 5.68 -13.31 1.02
N LYS A 22 5.45 -13.04 -0.27
CA LYS A 22 6.36 -13.36 -1.38
C LYS A 22 6.88 -12.08 -2.01
N ALA A 23 7.95 -11.53 -1.44
CA ALA A 23 8.47 -10.22 -1.86
C ALA A 23 9.00 -10.23 -3.30
N ASP A 24 9.58 -11.35 -3.72
CA ASP A 24 10.22 -11.58 -5.00
C ASP A 24 9.22 -11.84 -6.14
N GLU A 25 8.05 -12.37 -5.82
CA GLU A 25 6.95 -12.59 -6.77
C GLU A 25 6.06 -11.34 -6.96
N GLN A 26 6.25 -10.28 -6.14
CA GLN A 26 5.43 -9.08 -6.20
C GLN A 26 5.72 -8.25 -7.46
N THR A 27 4.65 -7.88 -8.16
CA THR A 27 4.71 -6.90 -9.25
C THR A 27 4.47 -5.49 -8.72
N THR A 28 5.21 -4.51 -9.23
CA THR A 28 4.98 -3.10 -8.90
C THR A 28 4.34 -2.34 -10.05
N VAL A 29 3.31 -1.54 -9.75
CA VAL A 29 2.61 -0.71 -10.72
C VAL A 29 2.48 0.70 -10.18
N ASP A 30 2.89 1.68 -10.99
CA ASP A 30 2.75 3.10 -10.65
C ASP A 30 1.41 3.64 -11.18
N THR A 31 0.67 4.33 -10.32
CA THR A 31 -0.62 4.95 -10.65
C THR A 31 -0.80 6.28 -9.90
N ILE A 32 -1.91 6.98 -10.10
CA ILE A 32 -2.23 8.23 -9.43
C ILE A 32 -3.26 8.00 -8.33
N CYS A 33 -3.01 8.59 -7.16
CA CYS A 33 -3.92 8.55 -6.02
C CYS A 33 -5.23 9.29 -6.33
N PRO A 34 -6.41 8.63 -6.26
CA PRO A 34 -7.69 9.26 -6.61
C PRO A 34 -8.32 10.04 -5.45
N TYR A 35 -7.66 10.13 -4.29
CA TYR A 35 -8.29 10.63 -3.06
C TYR A 35 -8.42 12.15 -2.96
N CYS A 36 -7.49 12.90 -3.56
CA CYS A 36 -7.49 14.37 -3.52
C CYS A 36 -6.80 14.93 -4.76
N GLY A 37 -6.95 16.24 -4.99
CA GLY A 37 -6.40 16.92 -6.18
C GLY A 37 -4.87 17.06 -6.23
N VAL A 38 -4.13 16.56 -5.24
CA VAL A 38 -2.65 16.61 -5.24
C VAL A 38 -2.06 15.67 -6.31
N GLY A 39 -2.74 14.57 -6.61
CA GLY A 39 -2.30 13.63 -7.65
C GLY A 39 -1.00 12.89 -7.30
N CYS A 40 -0.81 12.51 -6.04
CA CYS A 40 0.36 11.73 -5.61
C CYS A 40 0.53 10.44 -6.44
N THR A 41 1.74 10.16 -6.91
CA THR A 41 2.08 8.86 -7.51
C THR A 41 2.08 7.78 -6.43
N LEU A 42 1.33 6.71 -6.66
CA LEU A 42 1.31 5.50 -5.84
C LEU A 42 2.05 4.40 -6.58
N ARG A 43 3.07 3.82 -5.96
CA ARG A 43 3.66 2.55 -6.34
C ARG A 43 2.96 1.44 -5.57
N LEU A 44 2.06 0.73 -6.25
CA LEU A 44 1.32 -0.40 -5.70
C LEU A 44 2.18 -1.65 -5.80
N HIS A 45 2.26 -2.42 -4.72
CA HIS A 45 2.90 -3.73 -4.67
C HIS A 45 1.80 -4.78 -4.69
N VAL A 46 1.77 -5.61 -5.73
CA VAL A 46 0.69 -6.55 -6.02
C VAL A 46 1.22 -7.98 -5.95
N GLN A 47 0.50 -8.84 -5.24
CA GLN A 47 0.78 -10.27 -5.10
C GLN A 47 -0.53 -11.04 -5.30
N ASP A 48 -0.51 -12.10 -6.12
CA ASP A 48 -1.68 -12.98 -6.32
C ASP A 48 -2.97 -12.23 -6.74
N GLY A 49 -2.83 -11.14 -7.51
CA GLY A 49 -3.95 -10.29 -7.94
C GLY A 49 -4.44 -9.28 -6.89
N GLU A 50 -3.85 -9.27 -5.70
CA GLU A 50 -4.23 -8.37 -4.61
C GLU A 50 -3.18 -7.31 -4.29
N ILE A 51 -3.63 -6.14 -3.85
CA ILE A 51 -2.72 -5.05 -3.45
C ILE A 51 -2.24 -5.33 -2.02
N MET A 52 -0.93 -5.47 -1.84
CA MET A 52 -0.32 -5.74 -0.54
C MET A 52 0.00 -4.45 0.21
N LYS A 53 0.55 -3.46 -0.48
CA LYS A 53 0.85 -2.13 0.06
C LYS A 53 0.96 -1.08 -1.03
N ALA A 54 0.87 0.18 -0.61
CA ALA A 54 1.20 1.33 -1.44
C ALA A 54 2.41 2.09 -0.85
N THR A 55 3.36 2.40 -1.72
CA THR A 55 4.51 3.27 -1.44
C THR A 55 4.52 4.43 -2.42
N SER A 56 5.41 5.40 -2.24
CA SER A 56 5.70 6.38 -3.30
C SER A 56 7.15 6.22 -3.76
N PRO A 57 7.45 6.44 -5.06
CA PRO A 57 8.82 6.51 -5.53
C PRO A 57 9.60 7.62 -4.80
N LEU A 58 10.87 7.35 -4.45
CA LEU A 58 11.70 8.31 -3.72
C LEU A 58 12.04 9.54 -4.58
N GLU A 59 12.17 9.34 -5.89
CA GLU A 59 12.45 10.39 -6.86
C GLU A 59 11.21 11.23 -7.24
N ASN A 60 10.03 10.92 -6.68
CA ASN A 60 8.82 11.64 -7.03
C ASN A 60 8.86 13.08 -6.48
N PRO A 61 8.71 14.12 -7.33
CA PRO A 61 8.91 15.52 -6.92
C PRO A 61 7.82 16.04 -5.97
N ILE A 62 6.65 15.40 -5.94
CA ILE A 62 5.51 15.83 -5.12
C ILE A 62 5.55 15.20 -3.74
N THR A 63 5.96 13.93 -3.66
CA THR A 63 5.81 13.11 -2.44
C THR A 63 7.14 12.77 -1.79
N LEU A 64 8.25 12.73 -2.55
CA LEU A 64 9.59 12.38 -2.06
C LEU A 64 9.57 11.08 -1.24
N GLY A 65 8.88 10.05 -1.74
CA GLY A 65 8.69 8.76 -1.06
C GLY A 65 7.61 8.72 0.03
N ASN A 66 6.94 9.83 0.33
CA ASN A 66 5.97 9.94 1.43
C ASN A 66 4.53 10.02 0.93
N LEU A 67 3.66 9.22 1.55
CA LEU A 67 2.22 9.25 1.32
C LEU A 67 1.48 9.63 2.60
N CYS A 68 0.41 10.41 2.45
CA CYS A 68 -0.57 10.63 3.52
C CYS A 68 -1.33 9.32 3.83
N ILE A 69 -2.12 9.33 4.92
CA ILE A 69 -2.92 8.17 5.34
C ILE A 69 -3.80 7.61 4.20
N LYS A 70 -4.38 8.49 3.37
CA LYS A 70 -5.27 8.12 2.27
C LYS A 70 -4.52 7.47 1.10
N GLY A 71 -3.37 8.02 0.71
CA GLY A 71 -2.54 7.40 -0.33
C GLY A 71 -1.95 6.06 0.12
N ARG A 72 -1.55 5.96 1.39
CA ARG A 72 -0.87 4.77 1.93
C ARG A 72 -1.82 3.59 2.17
N PHE A 73 -3.05 3.85 2.60
CA PHE A 73 -3.97 2.80 3.06
C PHE A 73 -5.35 2.84 2.40
N GLY A 74 -5.66 3.88 1.63
CA GLY A 74 -6.99 4.05 1.09
C GLY A 74 -7.36 3.08 -0.05
N TRP A 75 -6.39 2.52 -0.76
CA TRP A 75 -6.63 1.57 -1.87
C TRP A 75 -7.41 0.30 -1.48
N ARG A 76 -7.65 0.03 -0.19
CA ARG A 76 -8.36 -1.16 0.29
C ARG A 76 -9.78 -1.32 -0.28
N PHE A 77 -10.44 -0.23 -0.70
CA PHE A 77 -11.77 -0.29 -1.31
C PHE A 77 -11.81 -1.08 -2.63
N VAL A 78 -10.67 -1.22 -3.31
CA VAL A 78 -10.58 -1.90 -4.62
C VAL A 78 -11.07 -3.34 -4.56
N HIS A 79 -10.85 -4.02 -3.43
CA HIS A 79 -11.19 -5.45 -3.27
C HIS A 79 -12.58 -5.70 -2.67
N GLY A 80 -13.45 -4.67 -2.62
CA GLY A 80 -14.88 -4.80 -2.27
C GLY A 80 -15.20 -5.12 -0.80
N SER A 81 -14.32 -5.86 -0.11
CA SER A 81 -14.44 -6.22 1.29
C SER A 81 -13.07 -6.19 1.97
N ASP A 82 -12.95 -5.39 3.02
CA ASP A 82 -11.85 -5.52 3.96
C ASP A 82 -12.14 -6.70 4.90
N PRO A 83 -11.40 -7.82 4.87
CA PRO A 83 -11.63 -8.96 5.77
C PRO A 83 -11.41 -8.61 7.25
N ASN A 84 -10.84 -7.44 7.57
CA ASN A 84 -10.65 -6.91 8.93
C ASN A 84 -11.69 -5.84 9.32
N GLY A 85 -12.80 -5.69 8.59
CA GLY A 85 -13.94 -4.86 9.03
C GLY A 85 -13.74 -3.33 8.90
N GLY A 86 -12.85 -2.87 8.02
CA GLY A 86 -12.53 -1.46 7.81
C GLY A 86 -13.46 -0.67 6.89
N HIS A 87 -14.70 -1.11 6.68
CA HIS A 87 -15.73 -0.31 6.00
C HIS A 87 -16.96 -0.12 6.89
N ARG A 88 -16.75 0.46 8.09
CA ARG A 88 -17.83 1.18 8.76
C ARG A 88 -17.75 2.63 8.31
N LYS A 89 -18.83 3.07 7.65
CA LYS A 89 -19.08 4.47 7.33
C LYS A 89 -18.89 5.35 8.55
#